data_AF-A0A969NN10-F1
#
_entry.id   AF-A0A969NN10-F1
#
_cell.length_a   1.000
_cell.length_b   1.000
_cell.length_c   1.000
_cell.angle_alpha   90.00
_cell.angle_beta   90.00
_cell.angle_gamma   90.00
#
_symmetry.space_group_name_H-M   'P 1'
#
loop_
_entity.id
_entity.type
_entity.pdbx_description
1 polymer ?
#
loop_
_entity_poly.entity_id
_entity_poly.type
_entity_poly.pdbx_seq_one_letter_code
_entity_poly.pdbx_strand_id
1 'polypeptide(L)'
;MNVSLQSYFSSTVNGQPTNITGGFGDLVMRTDLLNQGATMPQGVVSLPGVPTADVRFIQGTATSDGIVRPGSGGRGNQNLRETTKFYGKNGQINLDNIPLIRTPEVILTLAEALFFLGNEDAARTNLANIIRNRYINVNSLLTSVTITLTGQGLLNEILRQRRLELAFEGHRFF
;
A
#
# COMPACT_ATOMS: atom_id res chain seq x y z
N MET A 1 7.08 25.08 7.07
CA MET A 1 5.64 24.86 6.83
C MET A 1 5.38 23.35 6.87
N ASN A 2 4.43 22.91 7.68
CA ASN A 2 4.04 21.51 7.73
C ASN A 2 3.25 21.17 6.46
N VAL A 3 3.83 20.38 5.58
CA VAL A 3 3.23 19.91 4.31
C VAL A 3 2.58 18.53 4.48
N SER A 4 2.27 18.10 5.71
CA SER A 4 1.78 16.74 6.00
C SER A 4 0.38 16.43 5.48
N LEU A 5 -0.37 17.45 5.05
CA LEU A 5 -1.64 17.31 4.36
C LEU A 5 -1.71 18.26 3.17
N GLN A 6 -1.33 17.75 2.01
CA GLN A 6 -1.72 18.35 0.74
C GLN A 6 -2.65 17.35 0.06
N SER A 7 -3.92 17.37 0.45
CA SER A 7 -4.94 16.58 -0.22
C SER A 7 -5.43 17.35 -1.45
N TYR A 8 -5.26 16.75 -2.62
CA TYR A 8 -6.10 17.04 -3.78
C TYR A 8 -7.05 15.85 -3.97
N PHE A 9 -8.20 16.10 -4.57
CA PHE A 9 -9.40 15.28 -4.41
C PHE A 9 -9.40 13.98 -5.23
N SER A 10 -10.20 12.99 -4.83
CA SER A 10 -10.53 11.80 -5.64
C SER A 10 -11.76 12.06 -6.52
N SER A 11 -11.75 11.63 -7.77
CA SER A 11 -12.73 11.92 -8.82
C SER A 11 -13.28 10.66 -9.50
N THR A 12 -12.89 9.47 -9.04
CA THR A 12 -13.26 8.17 -9.62
C THR A 12 -14.27 7.39 -8.76
N VAL A 13 -15.12 6.58 -9.42
CA VAL A 13 -16.05 5.64 -8.76
C VAL A 13 -15.41 4.25 -8.71
N ASN A 14 -15.53 3.53 -7.59
CA ASN A 14 -14.99 2.18 -7.45
C ASN A 14 -15.47 1.22 -8.54
N GLY A 15 -14.57 0.43 -9.13
CA GLY A 15 -14.91 -0.56 -10.17
C GLY A 15 -15.44 -0.01 -11.50
N GLN A 16 -15.48 1.32 -11.69
CA GLN A 16 -16.00 1.98 -12.91
C GLN A 16 -14.88 2.69 -13.66
N PRO A 17 -14.79 2.64 -15.00
CA PRO A 17 -13.69 3.22 -15.78
C PRO A 17 -13.47 4.73 -15.52
N THR A 18 -12.25 5.23 -15.77
CA THR A 18 -11.83 6.61 -15.43
C THR A 18 -12.52 7.70 -16.26
N ASN A 19 -13.38 7.35 -17.21
CA ASN A 19 -14.27 8.29 -17.89
C ASN A 19 -15.56 8.56 -17.09
N ILE A 20 -15.85 7.77 -16.04
CA ILE A 20 -16.98 7.98 -15.15
C ILE A 20 -16.52 8.81 -13.95
N THR A 21 -17.16 9.97 -13.79
CA THR A 21 -16.83 10.93 -12.73
C THR A 21 -17.68 10.67 -11.49
N GLY A 22 -17.03 10.49 -10.34
CA GLY A 22 -17.68 10.32 -9.05
C GLY A 22 -17.94 11.64 -8.29
N GLY A 23 -18.30 11.51 -7.02
CA GLY A 23 -18.38 12.62 -6.06
C GLY A 23 -17.01 13.29 -5.80
N PHE A 24 -16.97 14.23 -4.86
CA PHE A 24 -15.70 14.81 -4.40
C PHE A 24 -15.08 13.84 -3.38
N GLY A 25 -13.89 13.30 -3.66
CA GLY A 25 -13.17 12.41 -2.76
C GLY A 25 -11.92 13.03 -2.15
N ASP A 26 -11.27 12.29 -1.24
CA ASP A 26 -10.63 12.86 -0.04
C ASP A 26 -9.13 13.21 -0.16
N LEU A 27 -8.27 12.36 -0.76
CA LEU A 27 -6.78 12.53 -0.71
C LEU A 27 -6.01 12.12 -2.01
N VAL A 28 -4.95 12.87 -2.34
CA VAL A 28 -3.95 12.58 -3.40
C VAL A 28 -2.60 12.27 -2.77
N MET A 29 -1.89 11.31 -3.35
CA MET A 29 -0.71 10.71 -2.75
C MET A 29 0.59 11.33 -3.27
N ARG A 30 1.59 11.48 -2.39
CA ARG A 30 2.92 11.90 -2.79
C ARG A 30 3.59 10.82 -3.66
N THR A 31 4.35 11.25 -4.66
CA THR A 31 5.05 10.40 -5.62
C THR A 31 6.06 9.44 -4.97
N ASP A 32 6.60 9.78 -3.80
CA ASP A 32 7.57 8.93 -3.09
C ASP A 32 6.92 7.65 -2.52
N LEU A 33 5.71 7.75 -1.97
CA LEU A 33 4.94 6.59 -1.50
C LEU A 33 4.60 5.67 -2.67
N LEU A 34 4.20 6.28 -3.79
CA LEU A 34 3.90 5.55 -5.02
C LEU A 34 5.14 4.80 -5.54
N ASN A 35 6.29 5.46 -5.59
CA ASN A 35 7.54 4.84 -6.04
C ASN A 35 7.98 3.70 -5.11
N GLN A 36 7.78 3.84 -3.79
CA GLN A 36 8.07 2.76 -2.85
C GLN A 36 7.15 1.55 -3.08
N GLY A 37 5.85 1.76 -3.27
CA GLY A 37 4.91 0.67 -3.56
C GLY A 37 5.12 0.01 -4.92
N ALA A 38 5.65 0.75 -5.89
CA ALA A 38 5.94 0.29 -7.25
C ALA A 38 7.17 -0.64 -7.35
N THR A 39 7.87 -0.90 -6.24
CA THR A 39 9.05 -1.75 -6.21
C THR A 39 8.95 -2.83 -5.15
N MET A 40 9.38 -4.04 -5.51
CA MET A 40 9.68 -5.09 -4.55
C MET A 40 10.76 -4.69 -3.55
N PRO A 41 10.70 -5.24 -2.32
CA PRO A 41 11.81 -5.16 -1.39
C PRO A 41 13.08 -5.74 -2.01
N GLN A 42 14.21 -5.10 -1.76
CA GLN A 42 15.51 -5.70 -2.06
C GLN A 42 15.76 -6.90 -1.14
N GLY A 43 16.55 -7.88 -1.58
CA GLY A 43 16.86 -9.06 -0.77
C GLY A 43 15.67 -10.00 -0.54
N VAL A 44 14.64 -9.94 -1.38
CA VAL A 44 13.55 -10.92 -1.41
C VAL A 44 13.76 -11.93 -2.52
N VAL A 45 13.67 -13.21 -2.16
CA VAL A 45 13.59 -14.33 -3.09
C VAL A 45 12.20 -14.92 -2.96
N SER A 46 11.46 -15.05 -4.07
CA SER A 46 10.08 -15.54 -4.05
C SER A 46 9.79 -16.50 -5.20
N LEU A 47 8.78 -17.34 -4.99
CA LEU A 47 8.25 -18.26 -6.01
C LEU A 47 6.73 -18.11 -6.11
N PRO A 48 6.14 -18.11 -7.33
CA PRO A 48 6.81 -18.08 -8.63
C PRO A 48 7.27 -16.66 -9.02
N GLY A 49 8.56 -16.51 -9.35
CA GLY A 49 9.15 -15.24 -9.76
C GLY A 49 8.97 -14.10 -8.75
N VAL A 50 9.52 -12.93 -9.08
CA VAL A 50 9.43 -11.73 -8.24
C VAL A 50 8.44 -10.76 -8.91
N PRO A 51 7.19 -10.64 -8.43
CA PRO A 51 6.28 -9.57 -8.88
C PRO A 51 6.98 -8.21 -8.81
N THR A 52 6.73 -7.28 -9.71
CA THR A 52 7.53 -6.03 -9.72
C THR A 52 7.10 -5.03 -8.63
N ALA A 53 5.85 -5.08 -8.18
CA ALA A 53 5.23 -4.09 -7.31
C ALA A 53 4.24 -4.70 -6.30
N ASP A 54 3.92 -3.95 -5.26
CA ASP A 54 2.83 -4.25 -4.33
C ASP A 54 1.50 -4.11 -5.09
N VAL A 55 0.62 -5.09 -4.93
CA VAL A 55 -0.67 -5.17 -5.63
C VAL A 55 -1.55 -3.93 -5.40
N ARG A 56 -1.33 -3.22 -4.29
CA ARG A 56 -2.09 -2.02 -3.92
C ARG A 56 -1.62 -0.78 -4.66
N PHE A 57 -0.41 -0.78 -5.21
CA PHE A 57 0.24 0.37 -5.86
C PHE A 57 0.43 0.17 -7.38
N ILE A 58 -0.36 -0.70 -8.01
CA ILE A 58 -0.28 -0.98 -9.45
C ILE A 58 -0.46 0.32 -10.24
N GLN A 59 0.60 0.73 -10.96
CA GLN A 59 0.54 1.82 -11.91
C GLN A 59 0.02 1.30 -13.25
N GLY A 60 -1.09 1.87 -13.74
CA GLY A 60 -1.35 1.91 -15.19
C GLY A 60 -2.57 1.18 -15.73
N THR A 61 -3.34 0.42 -14.94
CA THR A 61 -4.56 -0.23 -15.44
C THR A 61 -5.80 0.44 -14.87
N ALA A 62 -6.67 0.94 -15.75
CA ALA A 62 -7.89 1.67 -15.40
C ALA A 62 -8.92 0.82 -14.64
N THR A 63 -8.64 -0.43 -14.30
CA THR A 63 -9.59 -1.43 -13.78
C THR A 63 -9.10 -2.21 -12.56
N SER A 64 -7.88 -1.98 -12.06
CA SER A 64 -7.37 -2.75 -10.91
C SER A 64 -7.72 -2.10 -9.57
N ASP A 65 -8.35 -2.88 -8.70
CA ASP A 65 -8.81 -2.57 -7.33
C ASP A 65 -7.66 -2.40 -6.31
N GLY A 66 -6.67 -1.58 -6.64
CA GLY A 66 -5.62 -1.15 -5.71
C GLY A 66 -6.08 -0.01 -4.80
N ILE A 67 -5.25 0.37 -3.82
CA ILE A 67 -5.50 1.57 -2.99
C ILE A 67 -5.21 2.88 -3.74
N VAL A 68 -4.66 2.76 -4.95
CA VAL A 68 -4.21 3.85 -5.82
C VAL A 68 -4.88 3.75 -7.17
N ARG A 69 -5.46 4.86 -7.64
CA ARG A 69 -6.07 4.94 -8.96
C ARG A 69 -5.80 6.26 -9.69
N PRO A 70 -5.67 6.27 -11.03
CA PRO A 70 -5.67 7.51 -11.81
C PRO A 70 -7.02 8.24 -11.68
N GLY A 71 -6.99 9.57 -11.59
CA GLY A 71 -8.20 10.40 -11.58
C GLY A 71 -9.02 10.34 -12.87
N SER A 72 -10.27 10.78 -12.82
CA SER A 72 -11.18 10.80 -13.96
C SER A 72 -10.98 12.01 -14.87
N GLY A 73 -11.26 11.82 -16.16
CA GLY A 73 -11.12 12.88 -17.18
C GLY A 73 -12.07 14.06 -17.00
N GLY A 74 -13.21 13.86 -16.34
CA GLY A 74 -14.21 14.91 -16.15
C GLY A 74 -13.82 16.02 -15.18
N ARG A 75 -12.71 15.87 -14.43
CA ARG A 75 -12.28 16.83 -13.39
C ARG A 75 -10.83 17.34 -13.54
N GLY A 76 -10.21 17.17 -14.71
CA GLY A 76 -9.07 17.99 -15.15
C GLY A 76 -7.72 17.28 -15.29
N ASN A 77 -7.25 16.48 -14.32
CA ASN A 77 -5.91 15.89 -14.39
C ASN A 77 -5.88 14.39 -14.03
N GLN A 78 -5.95 13.54 -15.05
CA GLN A 78 -5.85 12.06 -14.93
C GLN A 78 -4.46 11.59 -14.43
N ASN A 79 -3.46 12.48 -14.39
CA ASN A 79 -2.14 12.14 -13.83
C ASN A 79 -2.13 12.15 -12.30
N LEU A 80 -3.14 12.74 -11.65
CA LEU A 80 -3.26 12.66 -10.20
C LEU A 80 -3.60 11.23 -9.80
N ARG A 81 -2.97 10.79 -8.70
CA ARG A 81 -3.15 9.46 -8.12
C ARG A 81 -3.97 9.61 -6.85
N GLU A 82 -5.19 9.11 -6.93
CA GLU A 82 -6.22 9.22 -5.93
C GLU A 82 -6.21 7.98 -5.05
N THR A 83 -6.52 8.17 -3.76
CA THR A 83 -6.69 7.02 -2.86
C THR A 83 -8.11 6.46 -2.94
N THR A 84 -8.22 5.14 -2.93
CA THR A 84 -9.48 4.39 -2.89
C THR A 84 -9.71 3.69 -1.55
N LYS A 85 -8.79 3.89 -0.58
CA LYS A 85 -8.70 3.09 0.65
C LYS A 85 -9.94 3.17 1.54
N PHE A 86 -10.60 4.32 1.56
CA PHE A 86 -11.78 4.58 2.39
C PHE A 86 -13.03 4.76 1.54
N TYR A 87 -13.15 4.05 0.42
CA TYR A 87 -14.36 4.16 -0.39
C TYR A 87 -15.61 3.71 0.38
N GLY A 88 -16.66 4.53 0.26
CA GLY A 88 -17.93 4.36 0.94
C GLY A 88 -18.53 2.99 0.71
N LYS A 89 -19.00 2.40 1.80
CA LYS A 89 -19.76 1.15 1.76
C LYS A 89 -21.03 1.39 0.93
N ASN A 90 -21.31 0.50 -0.01
CA ASN A 90 -22.53 0.51 -0.84
C ASN A 90 -22.70 1.74 -1.78
N GLY A 91 -21.61 2.43 -2.14
CA GLY A 91 -21.67 3.51 -3.14
C GLY A 91 -22.35 4.81 -2.67
N GLN A 92 -22.58 4.93 -1.35
CA GLN A 92 -23.10 6.15 -0.73
C GLN A 92 -21.96 6.97 -0.13
N ILE A 93 -22.05 8.29 -0.30
CA ILE A 93 -21.06 9.26 0.20
C ILE A 93 -21.14 9.31 1.74
N ASN A 94 -20.00 9.40 2.43
CA ASN A 94 -19.86 9.51 3.89
C ASN A 94 -20.26 8.26 4.70
N LEU A 95 -20.25 7.08 4.09
CA LEU A 95 -20.43 5.79 4.78
C LEU A 95 -19.14 4.96 4.74
N ASP A 96 -18.02 5.65 4.94
CA ASP A 96 -16.68 5.07 4.87
C ASP A 96 -16.36 4.37 6.18
N ASN A 97 -15.96 3.09 6.11
CA ASN A 97 -15.46 2.38 7.28
C ASN A 97 -13.97 2.71 7.47
N ILE A 98 -13.63 3.26 8.64
CA ILE A 98 -12.25 3.51 9.01
C ILE A 98 -11.76 2.33 9.86
N PRO A 99 -10.83 1.51 9.36
CA PRO A 99 -10.19 0.51 10.19
C PRO A 99 -9.33 1.20 11.26
N LEU A 100 -9.61 0.90 12.53
CA LEU A 100 -8.80 1.41 13.64
C LEU A 100 -7.57 0.55 13.93
N ILE A 101 -7.72 -0.78 13.81
CA ILE A 101 -6.64 -1.76 14.01
C ILE A 101 -6.84 -2.88 12.99
N ARG A 102 -5.75 -3.37 12.40
CA ARG A 102 -5.79 -4.50 11.45
C ARG A 102 -4.68 -5.49 11.71
N THR A 103 -4.90 -6.75 11.32
CA THR A 103 -3.91 -7.83 11.47
C THR A 103 -2.52 -7.50 10.90
N PRO A 104 -2.39 -6.87 9.72
CA PRO A 104 -1.08 -6.50 9.18
C PRO A 104 -0.30 -5.50 10.06
N GLU A 105 -1.00 -4.59 10.74
CA GLU A 105 -0.37 -3.66 11.70
C GLU A 105 0.26 -4.42 12.86
N VAL A 106 -0.48 -5.33 13.48
CA VAL A 106 -0.02 -6.14 14.61
C VAL A 106 1.19 -6.98 14.21
N ILE A 107 1.14 -7.63 13.05
CA ILE A 107 2.25 -8.45 12.53
C ILE A 107 3.50 -7.59 12.26
N LEU A 108 3.34 -6.40 11.70
CA LEU A 108 4.48 -5.51 11.43
C LEU A 108 5.05 -4.90 12.71
N THR A 109 4.22 -4.57 13.69
CA THR A 109 4.67 -4.15 15.02
C THR A 109 5.42 -5.28 15.73
N LEU A 110 4.94 -6.52 15.61
CA LEU A 110 5.64 -7.70 16.12
C LEU A 110 7.00 -7.90 15.42
N ALA A 111 7.06 -7.77 14.09
CA ALA A 111 8.32 -7.89 13.35
C ALA A 111 9.35 -6.86 13.79
N GLU A 112 8.93 -5.61 13.99
CA GLU A 112 9.76 -4.52 14.50
C GLU A 112 10.26 -4.80 15.93
N ALA A 113 9.37 -5.23 16.83
CA ALA A 113 9.74 -5.59 18.19
C ALA A 113 10.74 -6.76 18.24
N LEU A 114 10.51 -7.80 17.44
CA LEU A 114 11.42 -8.95 17.34
C LEU A 114 12.81 -8.56 16.85
N PHE A 115 12.89 -7.61 15.91
CA PHE A 115 14.16 -7.04 15.47
C PHE A 115 14.91 -6.37 16.65
N PHE A 116 14.24 -5.51 17.41
CA PHE A 116 14.85 -4.83 18.56
C PHE A 116 15.20 -5.77 19.73
N LEU A 117 14.54 -6.92 19.83
CA LEU A 117 14.88 -7.99 20.77
C LEU A 117 16.05 -8.89 20.27
N GLY A 118 16.62 -8.59 19.11
CA GLY A 118 17.72 -9.35 18.51
C GLY A 118 17.29 -10.65 17.81
N ASN A 119 15.99 -10.91 17.69
CA ASN A 119 15.45 -12.09 17.00
C ASN A 119 15.13 -11.76 15.54
N GLU A 120 16.17 -11.55 14.74
CA GLU A 120 16.01 -11.20 13.34
C GLU A 120 15.36 -12.30 12.50
N ASP A 121 15.55 -13.58 12.85
CA ASP A 121 14.94 -14.69 12.13
C ASP A 121 13.42 -14.63 12.21
N ALA A 122 12.87 -14.44 13.42
CA ALA A 122 11.45 -14.28 13.61
C ALA A 122 10.92 -12.97 12.98
N ALA A 123 11.71 -11.90 12.99
CA ALA A 123 11.37 -10.65 12.30
C ALA A 123 11.24 -10.86 10.78
N ARG A 124 12.20 -11.57 10.16
CA ARG A 124 12.16 -11.95 8.74
C ARG A 124 10.95 -12.81 8.41
N THR A 125 10.61 -13.79 9.25
CA THR A 125 9.43 -14.65 9.04
C THR A 125 8.14 -13.82 9.00
N ASN A 126 7.96 -12.89 9.94
CA ASN A 126 6.77 -12.03 9.98
C ASN A 126 6.72 -11.07 8.77
N LEU A 127 7.86 -10.48 8.40
CA LEU A 127 7.96 -9.62 7.23
C LEU A 127 7.67 -10.39 5.92
N ALA A 128 8.15 -11.64 5.81
CA ALA A 128 7.88 -12.51 4.67
C ALA A 128 6.40 -12.85 4.53
N ASN A 129 5.70 -13.04 5.67
CA ASN A 129 4.25 -13.25 5.68
C ASN A 129 3.48 -12.04 5.14
N ILE A 130 3.94 -10.82 5.46
CA ILE A 130 3.35 -9.59 4.90
C ILE A 130 3.61 -9.51 3.40
N ILE A 131 4.84 -9.70 2.95
CA ILE A 131 5.21 -9.60 1.53
C ILE A 131 4.44 -10.63 0.69
N ARG A 132 4.34 -11.88 1.17
CA ARG A 132 3.62 -12.96 0.47
C ARG A 132 2.18 -12.58 0.13
N ASN A 133 1.49 -11.90 1.04
CA ASN A 133 0.08 -11.54 0.88
C ASN A 133 -0.14 -10.24 0.09
N ARG A 134 0.90 -9.42 -0.13
CA ARG A 134 0.77 -8.10 -0.77
C ARG A 134 1.38 -8.01 -2.15
N TYR A 135 2.39 -8.83 -2.42
CA TYR A 135 3.03 -8.86 -3.72
C TYR A 135 2.50 -10.07 -4.48
N ILE A 136 1.33 -9.90 -5.10
CA ILE A 136 0.66 -10.95 -5.85
C ILE A 136 0.90 -10.68 -7.34
N ASN A 137 1.28 -11.72 -8.09
CA ASN A 137 1.30 -11.63 -9.54
C ASN A 137 -0.15 -11.81 -10.02
N VAL A 138 -0.59 -11.07 -11.03
CA VAL A 138 -2.01 -11.01 -11.47
C VAL A 138 -2.63 -12.39 -11.73
N ASN A 139 -1.78 -13.40 -11.96
CA ASN A 139 -2.15 -14.78 -12.25
C ASN A 139 -1.60 -15.82 -11.26
N SER A 140 -0.91 -15.44 -10.18
CA SER A 140 -0.36 -16.42 -9.21
C SER A 140 -0.02 -15.83 -7.84
N LEU A 141 -0.40 -16.55 -6.79
CA LEU A 141 -0.02 -16.29 -5.41
C LEU A 141 1.45 -16.68 -5.17
N LEU A 142 2.17 -15.89 -4.37
CA LEU A 142 3.49 -16.29 -3.90
C LEU A 142 3.37 -17.49 -2.95
N THR A 143 3.99 -18.60 -3.31
CA THR A 143 4.03 -19.82 -2.49
C THR A 143 5.20 -19.79 -1.51
N SER A 144 6.29 -19.10 -1.85
CA SER A 144 7.45 -18.92 -0.98
C SER A 144 7.96 -17.49 -1.04
N VAL A 145 8.40 -16.98 0.11
CA VAL A 145 9.06 -15.69 0.28
C VAL A 145 10.16 -15.87 1.32
N THR A 146 11.39 -15.55 0.93
CA THR A 146 12.57 -15.56 1.79
C THR A 146 13.19 -14.17 1.76
N ILE A 147 13.57 -13.67 2.94
CA ILE A 147 14.19 -12.36 3.10
C ILE A 147 15.63 -12.58 3.54
N THR A 148 16.58 -12.00 2.82
CA THR A 148 18.03 -12.11 3.11
C THR A 148 18.57 -10.89 3.85
N LEU A 149 17.73 -9.87 4.08
CA LEU A 149 18.11 -8.65 4.78
C LEU A 149 18.43 -8.93 6.26
N THR A 150 19.44 -8.21 6.77
CA THR A 150 19.91 -8.26 8.16
C THR A 150 20.15 -6.84 8.67
N GLY A 151 20.28 -6.67 9.99
CA GLY A 151 20.64 -5.42 10.64
C GLY A 151 19.78 -4.24 10.16
N GLN A 152 20.43 -3.11 9.87
CA GLN A 152 19.71 -1.91 9.45
C GLN A 152 18.90 -2.09 8.15
N GLY A 153 19.34 -2.97 7.25
CA GLY A 153 18.61 -3.27 6.02
C GLY A 153 17.25 -3.92 6.31
N LEU A 154 17.22 -4.85 7.26
CA LEU A 154 15.99 -5.50 7.71
C LEU A 154 15.04 -4.49 8.38
N LEU A 155 15.55 -3.67 9.31
CA LEU A 155 14.75 -2.65 9.97
C LEU A 155 14.15 -1.65 8.97
N ASN A 156 14.96 -1.15 8.04
CA ASN A 156 14.50 -0.21 7.02
C ASN A 156 13.36 -0.81 6.18
N GLU A 157 13.44 -2.10 5.86
CA GLU A 157 12.37 -2.76 5.11
C GLU A 157 11.11 -2.96 5.95
N ILE A 158 11.22 -3.33 7.23
CA ILE A 158 10.06 -3.39 8.14
C ILE A 158 9.33 -2.05 8.17
N LEU A 159 10.07 -0.95 8.37
CA LEU A 159 9.51 0.40 8.40
C LEU A 159 8.92 0.82 7.05
N ARG A 160 9.54 0.42 5.93
CA ARG A 160 8.99 0.64 4.59
C ARG A 160 7.67 -0.10 4.40
N GLN A 161 7.60 -1.37 4.80
CA GLN A 161 6.40 -2.18 4.68
C GLN A 161 5.26 -1.63 5.57
N ARG A 162 5.58 -1.09 6.77
CA ARG A 162 4.65 -0.34 7.64
C ARG A 162 4.09 0.90 6.96
N ARG A 163 4.96 1.73 6.39
CA ARG A 163 4.54 2.93 5.65
C ARG A 163 3.59 2.60 4.50
N LEU A 164 3.89 1.56 3.74
CA LEU A 164 3.04 1.10 2.64
C LEU A 164 1.74 0.47 3.15
N GLU A 165 1.75 -0.23 4.28
CA GLU A 165 0.55 -0.88 4.83
C GLU A 165 -0.44 0.15 5.36
N LEU A 166 0.07 1.04 6.20
CA LEU A 166 -0.70 1.95 7.05
C LEU A 166 -0.82 3.35 6.43
N ALA A 167 -0.55 3.48 5.13
CA ALA A 167 -0.75 4.72 4.41
C ALA A 167 -2.19 5.21 4.61
N PHE A 168 -2.34 6.49 4.99
CA PHE A 168 -3.62 7.16 5.28
C PHE A 168 -4.34 6.71 6.56
N GLU A 169 -3.74 5.86 7.40
CA GLU A 169 -4.33 5.42 8.69
C GLU A 169 -3.75 6.19 9.90
N GLY A 170 -3.03 7.30 9.70
CA GLY A 170 -2.54 8.16 10.80
C GLY A 170 -1.20 7.77 11.45
N HIS A 171 -0.48 6.78 10.91
CA HIS A 171 0.74 6.25 11.52
C HIS A 171 2.06 6.93 11.11
N ARG A 172 2.09 7.86 10.15
CA ARG A 172 3.35 8.30 9.53
C ARG A 172 4.24 9.19 10.42
N PHE A 173 3.64 9.95 11.32
CA PHE A 173 4.34 10.96 12.13
C PHE A 173 5.04 10.36 13.36
N PHE A 174 4.52 9.24 13.86
CA PHE A 174 5.02 8.50 15.01
C PHE A 174 5.96 7.40 14.55
#